data_AF-A0A3R0CGT5-F1
#
_entry.id   AF-A0A3R0CGT5-F1
#
_cell.length_a   1.000
_cell.length_b   1.000
_cell.length_c   1.000
_cell.angle_alpha   90.00
_cell.angle_beta   90.00
_cell.angle_gamma   90.00
#
_symmetry.space_group_name_H-M   'P 1'
#
loop_
_entity.id
_entity.type
_entity.pdbx_description
1 polymer ?
#
loop_
_entity_poly.entity_id
_entity_poly.type
_entity_poly.pdbx_seq_one_letter_code
_entity_poly.pdbx_strand_id
1 'polypeptide(L)'
;MNALLRIMLAPNRLAIINALTGQGSMSIRALTRKVERHYLAVYRDVQTLLAAGVIGLDDKGKLTFPYDEVRFNFSVTGQALVNTSPRGVMP
;
A
#
# COMPACT_ATOMS: atom_id res chain seq x y z
N MET A 1 -12.16 -6.57 -10.93
CA MET A 1 -11.64 -7.26 -9.72
C MET A 1 -10.11 -7.22 -9.82
N ASN A 2 -9.39 -6.35 -9.07
CA ASN A 2 -7.90 -6.32 -8.89
C ASN A 2 -7.34 -4.94 -8.43
N ALA A 3 -8.14 -3.86 -8.40
CA ALA A 3 -7.63 -2.51 -8.09
C ALA A 3 -7.14 -2.35 -6.64
N LEU A 4 -7.91 -2.84 -5.66
CA LEU A 4 -7.58 -2.73 -4.24
C LEU A 4 -6.29 -3.46 -3.86
N LEU A 5 -6.06 -4.65 -4.39
CA LEU A 5 -4.86 -5.43 -4.09
C LEU A 5 -3.59 -4.70 -4.54
N ARG A 6 -3.61 -4.08 -5.72
CA ARG A 6 -2.49 -3.30 -6.26
C ARG A 6 -2.27 -1.98 -5.52
N ILE A 7 -3.35 -1.38 -5.02
CA ILE A 7 -3.27 -0.17 -4.20
C ILE A 7 -2.63 -0.50 -2.85
N MET A 8 -3.05 -1.58 -2.21
CA MET A 8 -2.61 -1.94 -0.86
C MET A 8 -1.23 -2.59 -0.82
N LEU A 9 -0.80 -3.31 -1.86
CA LEU A 9 0.54 -3.92 -1.90
C LEU A 9 1.66 -2.96 -2.31
N ALA A 10 1.38 -1.67 -2.48
CA ALA A 10 2.44 -0.70 -2.77
C ALA A 10 3.09 -0.21 -1.46
N PRO A 11 4.42 -0.40 -1.28
CA PRO A 11 5.11 -0.06 -0.04
C PRO A 11 4.89 1.39 0.40
N ASN A 12 4.93 2.31 -0.57
CA ASN A 12 4.74 3.75 -0.34
C ASN A 12 3.35 4.11 0.21
N ARG A 13 2.31 3.39 -0.21
CA ARG A 13 0.94 3.61 0.26
C ARG A 13 0.70 2.95 1.61
N LEU A 14 1.28 1.78 1.85
CA LEU A 14 1.30 1.16 3.18
C LEU A 14 1.99 2.06 4.22
N ALA A 15 3.10 2.71 3.85
CA ALA A 15 3.76 3.67 4.73
C ALA A 15 2.84 4.84 5.12
N ILE A 16 2.02 5.34 4.18
CA ILE A 16 1.03 6.39 4.46
C ILE A 16 -0.06 5.88 5.40
N ILE A 17 -0.61 4.67 5.14
CA ILE A 17 -1.63 4.06 5.99
C ILE A 17 -1.08 3.90 7.40
N ASN A 18 0.08 3.26 7.57
CA ASN A 18 0.74 3.08 8.87
C ASN A 18 1.01 4.42 9.59
N ALA A 19 1.36 5.47 8.85
CA ALA A 19 1.61 6.79 9.43
C ALA A 19 0.33 7.49 9.93
N LEU A 20 -0.84 7.14 9.38
CA LEU A 20 -2.16 7.64 9.78
C LEU A 20 -2.84 6.73 10.82
N THR A 21 -2.56 5.43 10.85
CA THR A 21 -3.15 4.48 11.79
C THR A 21 -2.85 4.88 13.23
N GLY A 22 -3.88 4.91 14.08
CA GLY A 22 -3.76 5.28 15.49
C GLY A 22 -3.37 6.76 15.71
N GLN A 23 -3.42 7.57 14.65
CA GLN A 23 -3.12 9.00 14.71
C GLN A 23 -4.41 9.75 14.41
N GLY A 24 -4.66 10.81 15.17
CA GLY A 24 -5.72 11.75 14.82
C GLY A 24 -5.47 12.39 13.45
N SER A 25 -6.38 13.28 13.03
CA SER A 25 -6.29 13.88 11.70
C SER A 25 -5.01 14.70 11.49
N MET A 26 -4.40 14.60 10.30
CA MET A 26 -3.15 15.31 9.99
C MET A 26 -3.12 15.90 8.58
N SER A 27 -2.31 16.95 8.39
CA SER A 27 -2.11 17.53 7.06
C SER A 27 -1.16 16.69 6.19
N ILE A 28 -1.27 16.82 4.87
CA ILE A 28 -0.32 16.19 3.92
C ILE A 28 1.13 16.63 4.22
N ARG A 29 1.34 17.88 4.68
CA ARG A 29 2.69 18.36 5.05
C ARG A 29 3.25 17.64 6.28
N ALA A 30 2.43 17.44 7.31
CA ALA A 30 2.83 16.66 8.47
C ALA A 30 3.13 15.21 8.08
N LEU A 31 2.26 14.61 7.25
CA LEU A 31 2.47 13.27 6.70
C LEU A 31 3.78 13.16 5.91
N THR A 32 4.07 14.14 5.05
CA THR A 32 5.30 14.20 4.21
C THR A 32 6.56 14.12 5.06
N ARG A 33 6.60 14.85 6.19
CA ARG A 33 7.72 14.79 7.16
C ARG A 33 7.78 13.43 7.86
N LYS A 34 6.62 12.89 8.24
CA LYS A 34 6.52 11.62 8.98
C LYS A 34 6.94 10.41 8.15
N VAL A 35 6.70 10.43 6.84
CA VAL A 35 7.14 9.35 5.93
C VAL A 35 8.46 9.66 5.22
N GLU A 36 9.10 10.79 5.51
CA GLU A 36 10.39 11.21 4.94
C GLU A 36 10.45 11.17 3.40
N ARG A 37 9.39 11.62 2.74
CA ARG A 37 9.27 11.60 1.26
C ARG A 37 8.97 12.98 0.71
N HIS A 38 9.18 13.18 -0.59
CA HIS A 38 8.82 14.43 -1.26
C HIS A 38 7.29 14.64 -1.32
N TYR A 39 6.88 15.89 -1.10
CA TYR A 39 5.47 16.30 -1.06
C TYR A 39 4.65 15.82 -2.26
N LEU A 40 5.15 16.00 -3.50
CA LEU A 40 4.40 15.63 -4.70
C LEU A 40 4.16 14.12 -4.82
N ALA A 41 5.12 13.30 -4.37
CA ALA A 41 4.96 11.85 -4.35
C ALA A 41 3.90 11.43 -3.33
N VAL A 42 3.96 12.01 -2.12
CA VAL A 42 2.96 11.78 -1.06
C VAL A 42 1.58 12.26 -1.50
N TYR A 43 1.48 13.43 -2.14
CA TYR A 43 0.22 13.96 -2.66
C TYR A 43 -0.45 13.00 -3.64
N ARG A 44 0.29 12.46 -4.60
CA ARG A 44 -0.25 11.50 -5.59
C ARG A 44 -0.74 10.21 -4.94
N ASP A 45 0.02 9.67 -3.99
CA ASP A 45 -0.38 8.49 -3.23
C ASP A 45 -1.64 8.76 -2.39
N VAL A 46 -1.71 9.92 -1.73
CA VAL A 46 -2.89 10.37 -0.96
C VAL A 46 -4.12 10.48 -1.85
N GLN A 47 -4.02 11.10 -3.03
CA GLN A 47 -5.13 11.18 -3.98
C GLN A 47 -5.62 9.79 -4.41
N THR A 48 -4.71 8.86 -4.63
CA THR A 48 -5.05 7.47 -4.97
C THR A 48 -5.80 6.78 -3.82
N LEU A 49 -5.36 6.99 -2.59
CA LEU A 49 -5.98 6.40 -1.40
C LEU A 49 -7.36 7.01 -1.08
N LEU A 50 -7.51 8.33 -1.26
CA LEU A 50 -8.79 9.03 -1.13
C LEU A 50 -9.80 8.54 -2.17
N ALA A 51 -9.40 8.47 -3.45
CA ALA A 51 -10.26 7.97 -4.52
C ALA A 51 -10.70 6.52 -4.31
N ALA A 52 -9.88 5.72 -3.61
CA ALA A 52 -10.20 4.34 -3.26
C ALA A 52 -10.97 4.18 -1.94
N GLY A 53 -11.27 5.26 -1.21
CA GLY A 53 -11.98 5.21 0.08
C GLY A 53 -11.17 4.60 1.24
N VAL A 54 -9.85 4.51 1.09
CA VAL A 54 -8.95 3.90 2.08
C VAL A 54 -8.64 4.86 3.22
N ILE A 55 -8.54 6.15 2.89
CA ILE A 55 -8.36 7.24 3.84
C ILE A 55 -9.46 8.28 3.58
N GLY A 56 -9.74 9.10 4.57
CA GLY A 56 -10.77 10.13 4.52
C GLY A 56 -10.21 11.53 4.75
N LEU A 57 -11.12 12.50 4.75
CA LEU A 57 -10.88 13.84 5.25
C LEU A 57 -11.84 14.09 6.43
N ASP A 58 -11.36 14.79 7.45
CA ASP A 58 -12.22 15.32 8.50
C ASP A 58 -12.98 16.58 8.03
N ASP A 59 -13.80 17.14 8.91
CA ASP A 59 -14.56 18.38 8.74
C ASP A 59 -13.68 19.60 8.41
N LYS A 60 -12.38 19.52 8.71
CA LYS A 60 -11.37 20.56 8.47
C LYS A 60 -10.46 20.24 7.28
N GLY A 61 -10.76 19.19 6.51
CA GLY A 61 -9.98 18.80 5.33
C GLY A 61 -8.62 18.16 5.65
N LYS A 62 -8.41 17.64 6.86
CA LYS A 62 -7.20 16.88 7.23
C LYS A 62 -7.39 15.40 6.97
N LEU A 63 -6.30 14.72 6.63
CA LEU A 63 -6.30 13.28 6.36
C LEU A 63 -6.62 12.50 7.63
N THR A 64 -7.51 11.53 7.49
CA THR A 64 -7.89 10.57 8.54
C THR A 64 -7.78 9.14 8.03
N PHE A 65 -7.49 8.22 8.94
CA PHE A 65 -7.71 6.81 8.72
C PHE A 65 -8.92 6.39 9.56
N PRO A 66 -10.10 6.19 8.95
CA PRO A 66 -11.37 6.10 9.69
C PRO A 66 -11.66 4.69 10.26
N TYR A 67 -10.68 3.80 10.24
CA TYR A 67 -10.84 2.40 10.63
C TYR A 67 -9.97 2.09 11.85
N ASP A 68 -10.46 1.21 12.71
CA ASP A 68 -9.71 0.76 13.90
C ASP A 68 -8.56 -0.19 13.53
N GLU A 69 -8.75 -1.05 12.53
CA GLU A 69 -7.77 -2.03 12.06
C GLU A 69 -7.95 -2.32 10.56
N VAL A 70 -6.84 -2.57 9.86
CA VAL A 70 -6.86 -3.17 8.52
C VAL A 70 -5.99 -4.42 8.51
N ARG A 71 -6.59 -5.54 8.10
CA ARG A 71 -5.94 -6.86 8.03
C ARG A 71 -5.94 -7.37 6.60
N PHE A 72 -4.76 -7.75 6.11
CA PHE A 72 -4.59 -8.36 4.80
C PHE A 72 -4.23 -9.84 4.96
N ASN A 73 -5.06 -10.73 4.43
CA ASN A 73 -4.71 -12.14 4.26
C ASN A 73 -4.46 -12.39 2.79
N PHE A 74 -3.22 -12.75 2.43
CA PHE A 74 -2.88 -13.15 1.07
C PHE A 74 -1.97 -14.39 1.08
N SER A 75 -2.10 -15.22 0.05
CA SER A 75 -1.23 -16.36 -0.20
C SER A 75 -0.64 -16.22 -1.60
N VAL A 76 0.66 -16.51 -1.73
CA VAL A 76 1.36 -16.56 -3.02
C VAL A 76 1.85 -17.98 -3.20
N THR A 77 1.40 -18.65 -4.26
CA THR A 77 1.87 -19.98 -4.63
C THR A 77 2.75 -19.86 -5.87
N GLY A 78 3.99 -20.33 -5.76
CA GLY A 78 4.91 -20.43 -6.88
C GLY A 78 4.80 -21.81 -7.52
N GLN A 79 4.71 -21.89 -8.84
CA GLN A 79 4.88 -23.14 -9.56
C GLN A 79 6.38 -23.34 -9.78
N ALA A 80 6.97 -24.36 -9.16
CA ALA A 80 8.34 -24.74 -9.44
C ALA A 80 8.44 -25.16 -10.92
N LEU A 81 9.33 -24.52 -11.68
CA LEU A 81 9.67 -25.03 -13.00
C LEU A 81 10.43 -26.35 -12.81
N VAL A 82 9.74 -27.47 -13.02
CA VAL A 82 10.38 -28.79 -13.12
C VAL A 82 11.22 -28.78 -14.39
N ASN A 83 12.51 -28.49 -14.27
CA ASN A 83 13.49 -28.68 -15.35
C ASN A 83 13.80 -30.18 -15.49
N THR A 84 12.88 -30.96 -16.05
CA THR A 84 13.18 -32.30 -16.57
C THR A 84 13.74 -32.17 -17.98
N SER A 85 15.05 -31.89 -18.08
CA SER A 85 15.80 -32.17 -19.30
C SER A 85 16.50 -33.52 -19.12
N PRO A 86 16.20 -34.53 -19.96
CA PRO A 86 16.95 -35.78 -19.97
C PRO A 86 18.24 -35.52 -20.73
N ARG A 87 19.34 -35.18 -20.03
CA ARG A 87 20.66 -35.33 -20.65
C ARG A 87 20.93 -36.83 -20.71
N GLY A 88 20.69 -37.35 -21.91
CA GLY A 88 20.96 -38.73 -22.27
C GLY A 88 22.34 -39.15 -21.82
N VAL A 89 22.38 -40.32 -21.20
CA VAL A 89 23.56 -41.17 -21.22
C VAL A 89 23.82 -41.45 -22.71
N MET A 90 24.94 -40.97 -23.24
CA MET A 90 25.52 -41.55 -24.44
C MET A 90 26.70 -42.43 -24.02
N PRO A 91 26.95 -43.51 -24.78
CA PRO A 91 27.50 -44.77 -24.31
C PRO A 91 28.95 -44.70 -23.85
#